data_AF-A0A177ATM0-F1
#
_entry.id   AF-A0A177ATM0-F1
#
_cell.length_a   1.000
_cell.length_b   1.000
_cell.length_c   1.000
_cell.angle_alpha   90.00
_cell.angle_beta   90.00
_cell.angle_gamma   90.00
#
_symmetry.space_group_name_H-M   'P 1'
#
loop_
_entity.id
_entity.type
_entity.pdbx_description
1 polymer ?
#
loop_
_entity_poly.entity_id
_entity_poly.type
_entity_poly.pdbx_seq_one_letter_code
_entity_poly.pdbx_strand_id
1 'polypeptide(L)'
;MYDIEQDKIYYKNHIESPKRLFLYESLNLDSFRENRKFAFDRTKSFKQKFIDIISQNIKNEDYIVYEADIKTFIHLLENQNDVNILILIMDRYLRQVNNMYQFNFGPIIMRSLHHINLPNEAIEIYKKLTRVFDNFASLMIFFDLLYKNKQFDDMLNLFLYKDINKNSSRLISAICGSNLEQNLSKNTETMIDVIFSSNFQYIPRRAIIFLFKFALNHQNFNLMQRLSTYDNPRIMKQDQVVNFKILTILEIEPVEKVFIYIQNIIDNLDQYDIGTIQVYSDVMQHLQIKSYLDGKESTEKLEKIKPYITCLPETFGQILTTPIEYIREKRIKTNQNQNKSLVDILNNLQKNENHVPGFCFENVSRNETFKEAKLKSVKTGTTIVGIIFKGGIILGADTRATNGPIVADKNCEKIHYISDYIYCCGAGTAADAEMTTELISSKMQLMQLTWKKKPYVSAACRQIRQELFKHMGYISAAFILGGVDNKGSHLYRISPHGSVCNMQFAAMG
;
A
#
# COMPACT_ATOMS: atom_id res chain seq x y z
N MET A 1 19.43 36.03 -26.85
CA MET A 1 19.26 34.66 -27.35
C MET A 1 19.21 33.75 -26.13
N TYR A 2 17.99 33.43 -25.68
CA TYR A 2 17.79 32.37 -24.69
C TYR A 2 18.01 31.05 -25.42
N ASP A 3 18.95 30.26 -24.94
CA ASP A 3 19.46 29.10 -25.66
C ASP A 3 18.56 27.89 -25.42
N ILE A 4 17.81 27.49 -26.45
CA ILE A 4 16.85 26.37 -26.45
C ILE A 4 17.56 25.04 -26.10
N GLU A 5 18.89 24.99 -26.18
CA GLU A 5 19.68 23.83 -25.76
C GLU A 5 19.78 23.65 -24.24
N GLN A 6 19.58 24.70 -23.42
CA GLN A 6 19.61 24.55 -21.96
C GLN A 6 18.38 23.81 -21.41
N ASP A 7 17.21 23.93 -22.05
CA ASP A 7 16.00 23.17 -21.70
C ASP A 7 16.16 21.66 -21.96
N LYS A 8 16.97 21.28 -22.96
CA LYS A 8 17.28 19.86 -23.26
C LYS A 8 18.04 19.15 -22.13
N ILE A 9 18.70 19.92 -21.25
CA ILE A 9 19.64 19.40 -20.23
C ILE A 9 18.98 19.27 -18.86
N TYR A 10 17.94 20.07 -18.56
CA TYR A 10 17.35 20.12 -17.22
C TYR A 10 16.67 18.80 -16.79
N TYR A 11 15.92 18.15 -17.70
CA TYR A 11 15.19 16.92 -17.39
C TYR A 11 16.05 15.65 -17.43
N LYS A 12 17.14 15.66 -18.21
CA LYS A 12 18.01 14.51 -18.42
C LYS A 12 18.94 14.23 -17.22
N ASN A 13 19.28 15.26 -16.46
CA ASN A 13 20.29 15.20 -15.40
C ASN A 13 19.72 15.03 -13.98
N HIS A 14 18.41 15.24 -13.75
CA HIS A 14 17.84 15.30 -12.40
C HIS A 14 17.01 14.09 -11.96
N ILE A 15 16.93 13.03 -12.77
CA ILE A 15 16.01 11.92 -12.53
C ILE A 15 16.75 10.59 -12.65
N GLU A 16 17.39 10.17 -11.57
CA GLU A 16 17.88 8.79 -11.44
C GLU A 16 16.70 7.82 -11.57
N SER A 17 16.86 6.76 -12.35
CA SER A 17 15.82 5.76 -12.50
C SER A 17 15.56 5.01 -11.19
N PRO A 18 14.31 4.61 -10.90
CA PRO A 18 14.03 3.84 -9.70
C PRO A 18 14.76 2.50 -9.79
N LYS A 19 15.71 2.25 -8.87
CA LYS A 19 16.52 1.02 -8.86
C LYS A 19 15.68 -0.27 -8.80
N ARG A 20 14.39 -0.23 -8.43
CA ARG A 20 13.47 -1.37 -8.29
C ARG A 20 12.01 -0.99 -8.53
N LEU A 21 11.22 -1.95 -9.02
CA LEU A 21 9.81 -1.80 -9.37
C LEU A 21 8.88 -1.91 -8.16
N PHE A 22 9.18 -2.84 -7.24
CA PHE A 22 8.43 -3.06 -5.99
C PHE A 22 9.36 -3.09 -4.76
N LEU A 23 8.77 -2.91 -3.57
CA LEU A 23 9.46 -3.07 -2.29
C LEU A 23 9.65 -4.55 -1.94
N TYR A 24 10.75 -4.92 -1.30
CA TYR A 24 11.05 -6.31 -0.93
C TYR A 24 10.07 -6.88 0.09
N GLU A 25 9.57 -6.04 1.00
CA GLU A 25 8.54 -6.40 1.96
C GLU A 25 7.22 -6.72 1.24
N SER A 26 6.89 -5.97 0.18
CA SER A 26 5.65 -6.19 -0.60
C SER A 26 5.69 -7.50 -1.41
N LEU A 27 6.89 -7.96 -1.77
CA LEU A 27 7.10 -9.21 -2.48
C LEU A 27 7.34 -10.40 -1.54
N ASN A 28 7.45 -10.16 -0.21
CA ASN A 28 7.88 -11.13 0.80
C ASN A 28 9.22 -11.82 0.45
N LEU A 29 10.16 -11.08 -0.13
CA LEU A 29 11.46 -11.65 -0.53
C LEU A 29 12.37 -11.92 0.67
N ASP A 30 12.34 -11.08 1.70
CA ASP A 30 13.22 -11.22 2.86
C ASP A 30 12.83 -12.43 3.72
N SER A 31 11.54 -12.57 4.04
CA SER A 31 11.01 -13.76 4.73
C SER A 31 11.30 -15.05 3.95
N PHE A 32 11.20 -15.01 2.61
CA PHE A 32 11.57 -16.16 1.79
C PHE A 32 13.06 -16.50 1.89
N ARG A 33 13.96 -15.51 1.89
CA ARG A 33 15.40 -15.73 2.00
C ARG A 33 15.79 -16.37 3.32
N GLU A 34 15.20 -15.90 4.42
CA GLU A 34 15.41 -16.50 5.75
C GLU A 34 14.93 -17.95 5.78
N ASN A 35 13.70 -18.21 5.35
CA ASN A 35 13.14 -19.56 5.30
C ASN A 35 13.94 -20.49 4.39
N ARG A 36 14.39 -19.99 3.22
CA ARG A 36 15.25 -20.74 2.29
C ARG A 36 16.56 -21.10 2.98
N LYS A 37 17.20 -20.17 3.69
CA LYS A 37 18.48 -20.43 4.37
C LYS A 37 18.35 -21.59 5.37
N PHE A 38 17.32 -21.56 6.22
CA PHE A 38 17.05 -22.65 7.17
C PHE A 38 16.76 -23.99 6.48
N ALA A 39 15.94 -23.99 5.42
CA ALA A 39 15.63 -25.21 4.68
C ALA A 39 16.86 -25.77 3.96
N PHE A 40 17.63 -24.90 3.31
CA PHE A 40 18.81 -25.23 2.53
C PHE A 40 19.91 -25.86 3.40
N ASP A 41 20.22 -25.26 4.55
CA ASP A 41 21.26 -25.78 5.45
C ASP A 41 20.95 -27.20 5.96
N ARG A 42 19.67 -27.55 6.10
CA ARG A 42 19.23 -28.89 6.54
C ARG A 42 19.26 -29.95 5.43
N THR A 43 18.99 -29.56 4.19
CA THR A 43 18.73 -30.52 3.10
C THR A 43 19.76 -30.50 1.98
N LYS A 44 20.74 -29.59 2.00
CA LYS A 44 21.78 -29.47 0.97
C LYS A 44 22.53 -30.79 0.71
N SER A 45 22.86 -31.54 1.75
CA SER A 45 23.57 -32.83 1.64
C SER A 45 22.80 -33.90 0.87
N PHE A 46 21.47 -33.77 0.77
CA PHE A 46 20.59 -34.71 0.07
C PHE A 46 20.27 -34.27 -1.36
N LYS A 47 20.65 -33.06 -1.78
CA LYS A 47 20.33 -32.51 -3.11
C LYS A 47 20.74 -33.44 -4.25
N GLN A 48 21.98 -33.94 -4.24
CA GLN A 48 22.48 -34.79 -5.33
C GLN A 48 21.72 -36.12 -5.39
N LYS A 49 21.52 -36.78 -4.24
CA LYS A 49 20.76 -38.04 -4.17
C LYS A 49 19.32 -37.86 -4.66
N PHE A 50 18.70 -36.75 -4.31
CA PHE A 50 17.35 -36.41 -4.76
C PHE A 50 17.28 -36.22 -6.28
N ILE A 51 18.23 -35.48 -6.86
CA ILE A 51 18.36 -35.29 -8.31
C ILE A 51 18.55 -36.64 -9.02
N ASP A 52 19.41 -37.51 -8.50
CA ASP A 52 19.69 -38.82 -9.09
C ASP A 52 18.43 -39.72 -9.08
N ILE A 53 17.72 -39.79 -7.95
CA ILE A 53 16.47 -40.57 -7.80
C ILE A 53 15.41 -40.08 -8.79
N ILE A 54 15.22 -38.76 -8.90
CA ILE A 54 14.22 -38.20 -9.80
C ILE A 54 14.61 -38.43 -11.24
N SER A 55 15.88 -38.21 -11.61
CA SER A 55 16.34 -38.35 -12.99
C SER A 55 16.21 -39.78 -13.50
N GLN A 56 16.36 -40.78 -12.61
CA GLN A 56 16.15 -42.20 -12.92
C GLN A 56 14.66 -42.57 -13.03
N ASN A 57 13.81 -42.02 -12.16
CA ASN A 57 12.43 -42.49 -12.02
C ASN A 57 11.37 -41.63 -12.73
N ILE A 58 11.68 -40.40 -13.15
CA ILE A 58 10.67 -39.47 -13.70
C ILE A 58 10.06 -39.93 -15.04
N LYS A 59 10.75 -40.84 -15.75
CA LYS A 59 10.25 -41.47 -16.97
C LYS A 59 9.23 -42.59 -16.69
N ASN A 60 9.19 -43.12 -15.47
CA ASN A 60 8.30 -44.21 -15.10
C ASN A 60 6.90 -43.67 -14.80
N GLU A 61 5.88 -44.24 -15.44
CA GLU A 61 4.49 -43.80 -15.30
C GLU A 61 3.86 -44.12 -13.93
N ASP A 62 4.51 -44.95 -13.13
CA ASP A 62 4.07 -45.28 -11.76
C ASP A 62 4.74 -44.42 -10.69
N TYR A 63 5.74 -43.60 -11.04
CA TYR A 63 6.45 -42.78 -10.07
C TYR A 63 5.56 -41.62 -9.57
N ILE A 64 5.30 -41.58 -8.27
CA ILE A 64 4.49 -40.58 -7.58
C ILE A 64 5.39 -39.44 -7.07
N VAL A 65 5.00 -38.19 -7.32
CA VAL A 65 5.73 -37.01 -6.83
C VAL A 65 4.92 -36.39 -5.70
N TYR A 66 5.51 -36.28 -4.51
CA TYR A 66 4.82 -35.66 -3.38
C TYR A 66 5.02 -34.15 -3.33
N GLU A 67 4.01 -33.45 -2.82
CA GLU A 67 4.02 -31.99 -2.65
C GLU A 67 5.20 -31.52 -1.76
N ALA A 68 5.53 -32.30 -0.72
CA ALA A 68 6.62 -32.02 0.21
C ALA A 68 8.00 -32.03 -0.48
N ASP A 69 8.18 -32.94 -1.43
CA ASP A 69 9.43 -33.08 -2.19
C ASP A 69 9.65 -31.86 -3.07
N ILE A 70 8.59 -31.38 -3.74
CA ILE A 70 8.62 -30.17 -4.55
C ILE A 70 8.97 -28.94 -3.70
N LYS A 71 8.30 -28.76 -2.55
CA LYS A 71 8.58 -27.63 -1.65
C LYS A 71 10.04 -27.61 -1.21
N THR A 72 10.56 -28.77 -0.83
CA THR A 72 11.95 -28.91 -0.40
C THR A 72 12.91 -28.61 -1.55
N PHE A 73 12.63 -29.13 -2.75
CA PHE A 73 13.47 -28.92 -3.92
C PHE A 73 13.51 -27.46 -4.39
N ILE A 74 12.41 -26.72 -4.29
CA ILE A 74 12.37 -25.28 -4.65
C ILE A 74 13.38 -24.47 -3.81
N HIS A 75 13.58 -24.82 -2.54
CA HIS A 75 14.57 -24.15 -1.69
C HIS A 75 16.01 -24.52 -2.05
N LEU A 76 16.23 -25.66 -2.72
CA LEU A 76 17.55 -26.19 -3.11
C LEU A 76 18.03 -25.73 -4.50
N LEU A 77 17.20 -25.01 -5.26
CA LEU A 77 17.58 -24.49 -6.57
C LEU A 77 18.81 -23.57 -6.45
N GLU A 78 19.79 -23.79 -7.32
CA GLU A 78 20.99 -22.94 -7.43
C GLU A 78 21.33 -22.59 -8.89
N ASN A 79 21.08 -23.49 -9.85
CA ASN A 79 21.50 -23.33 -11.24
C ASN A 79 20.37 -23.63 -12.25
N GLN A 80 20.60 -23.28 -13.53
CA GLN A 80 19.67 -23.56 -14.64
C GLN A 80 19.26 -25.05 -14.72
N ASN A 81 20.20 -25.98 -14.51
CA ASN A 81 19.92 -27.42 -14.53
C ASN A 81 18.87 -27.83 -13.48
N ASP A 82 18.91 -27.21 -12.29
CA ASP A 82 17.94 -27.49 -11.22
C ASP A 82 16.54 -27.01 -11.63
N VAL A 83 16.44 -25.89 -12.37
CA VAL A 83 15.17 -25.38 -12.88
C VAL A 83 14.59 -26.30 -13.96
N ASN A 84 15.42 -26.84 -14.84
CA ASN A 84 14.99 -27.82 -15.84
C ASN A 84 14.44 -29.08 -15.18
N ILE A 85 15.08 -29.55 -14.11
CA ILE A 85 14.58 -30.68 -13.32
C ILE A 85 13.26 -30.30 -12.64
N LEU A 86 13.15 -29.10 -12.05
CA LEU A 86 11.90 -28.62 -11.44
C LEU A 86 10.74 -28.59 -12.44
N ILE A 87 10.98 -28.17 -13.68
CA ILE A 87 9.96 -28.19 -14.76
C ILE A 87 9.44 -29.61 -14.97
N LEU A 88 10.33 -30.61 -15.05
CA LEU A 88 9.94 -32.01 -15.21
C LEU A 88 9.14 -32.52 -14.01
N ILE A 89 9.59 -32.23 -12.78
CA ILE A 89 8.92 -32.64 -11.55
C ILE A 89 7.51 -32.05 -11.49
N MET A 90 7.39 -30.75 -11.78
CA MET A 90 6.12 -30.03 -11.75
C MET A 90 5.16 -30.53 -12.84
N ASP A 91 5.65 -30.77 -14.06
CA ASP A 91 4.83 -31.32 -15.14
C ASP A 91 4.28 -32.71 -14.76
N ARG A 92 5.11 -33.56 -14.17
CA ARG A 92 4.71 -34.86 -13.64
C ARG A 92 3.65 -34.75 -12.53
N TYR A 93 3.87 -33.84 -11.58
CA TYR A 93 2.92 -33.59 -10.48
C TYR A 93 1.57 -33.07 -10.98
N LEU A 94 1.57 -32.17 -11.97
CA LEU A 94 0.34 -31.64 -12.55
C LEU A 94 -0.46 -32.71 -13.32
N ARG A 95 0.19 -33.72 -13.91
CA ARG A 95 -0.50 -34.88 -14.50
C ARG A 95 -1.13 -35.79 -13.45
N GLN A 96 -0.58 -35.84 -12.24
CA GLN A 96 -1.11 -36.65 -11.12
C GLN A 96 -2.35 -36.00 -10.48
N VAL A 97 -2.35 -34.67 -10.40
CA VAL A 97 -3.42 -33.93 -9.74
C VAL A 97 -4.48 -33.50 -10.77
N ASN A 98 -5.65 -34.16 -10.74
CA ASN A 98 -6.81 -33.85 -11.60
C ASN A 98 -7.45 -32.48 -11.25
N ASN A 99 -6.75 -31.39 -11.54
CA ASN A 99 -7.17 -29.97 -11.44
C ASN A 99 -7.39 -29.37 -10.04
N MET A 100 -7.10 -30.06 -8.94
CA MET A 100 -7.24 -29.53 -7.58
C MET A 100 -5.95 -29.69 -6.77
N TYR A 101 -4.93 -28.85 -7.05
CA TYR A 101 -3.75 -28.79 -6.17
C TYR A 101 -4.03 -27.85 -4.99
N GLN A 102 -3.84 -28.35 -3.77
CA GLN A 102 -4.11 -27.61 -2.52
C GLN A 102 -3.11 -26.47 -2.25
N PHE A 103 -1.92 -26.54 -2.86
CA PHE A 103 -0.81 -25.64 -2.54
C PHE A 103 -0.39 -24.72 -3.69
N ASN A 104 -0.13 -23.46 -3.36
CA ASN A 104 0.17 -22.41 -4.31
C ASN A 104 1.68 -22.28 -4.55
N PHE A 105 2.20 -23.05 -5.50
CA PHE A 105 3.64 -23.09 -5.83
C PHE A 105 4.16 -21.83 -6.52
N GLY A 106 3.32 -21.13 -7.30
CA GLY A 106 3.75 -20.05 -8.19
C GLY A 106 4.60 -18.96 -7.52
N PRO A 107 4.17 -18.37 -6.39
CA PRO A 107 4.94 -17.31 -5.74
C PRO A 107 6.28 -17.81 -5.19
N ILE A 108 6.35 -19.06 -4.71
CA ILE A 108 7.56 -19.61 -4.10
C ILE A 108 8.61 -19.89 -5.17
N ILE A 109 8.19 -20.48 -6.30
CA ILE A 109 9.05 -20.71 -7.46
C ILE A 109 9.57 -19.38 -8.03
N MET A 110 8.71 -18.36 -8.15
CA MET A 110 9.17 -17.05 -8.65
C MET A 110 10.12 -16.36 -7.66
N ARG A 111 9.94 -16.51 -6.34
CA ARG A 111 10.91 -16.00 -5.35
C ARG A 111 12.24 -16.73 -5.39
N SER A 112 12.26 -18.04 -5.60
CA SER A 112 13.52 -18.79 -5.75
C SER A 112 14.27 -18.34 -7.00
N LEU A 113 13.59 -18.19 -8.13
CA LEU A 113 14.20 -17.71 -9.38
C LEU A 113 14.68 -16.26 -9.25
N HIS A 114 13.93 -15.42 -8.53
CA HIS A 114 14.34 -14.05 -8.22
C HIS A 114 15.60 -14.00 -7.36
N HIS A 115 15.70 -14.88 -6.36
CA HIS A 115 16.86 -14.99 -5.49
C HIS A 115 18.13 -15.42 -6.24
N ILE A 116 18.02 -16.40 -7.14
CA ILE A 116 19.14 -16.91 -7.95
C ILE A 116 19.44 -15.96 -9.14
N ASN A 117 18.49 -15.10 -9.50
CA ASN A 117 18.56 -14.15 -10.61
C ASN A 117 18.64 -14.84 -12.00
N LEU A 118 17.71 -15.76 -12.26
CA LEU A 118 17.58 -16.50 -13.53
C LEU A 118 16.29 -16.09 -14.27
N PRO A 119 16.32 -15.01 -15.08
CA PRO A 119 15.11 -14.46 -15.65
C PRO A 119 14.64 -15.17 -16.94
N ASN A 120 15.55 -15.74 -17.74
CA ASN A 120 15.21 -16.48 -18.96
C ASN A 120 14.50 -17.80 -18.62
N GLU A 121 14.99 -18.49 -17.59
CA GLU A 121 14.41 -19.70 -17.04
C GLU A 121 13.04 -19.41 -16.42
N ALA A 122 12.86 -18.22 -15.82
CA ALA A 122 11.55 -17.78 -15.33
C ALA A 122 10.53 -17.58 -16.47
N ILE A 123 10.96 -17.10 -17.64
CA ILE A 123 10.13 -17.04 -18.84
C ILE A 123 9.79 -18.46 -19.34
N GLU A 124 10.77 -19.36 -19.38
CA GLU A 124 10.57 -20.74 -19.86
C GLU A 124 9.60 -21.53 -18.98
N ILE A 125 9.80 -21.51 -17.66
CA ILE A 125 8.93 -22.22 -16.71
C ILE A 125 7.52 -21.63 -16.72
N TYR A 126 7.38 -20.30 -16.89
CA TYR A 126 6.08 -19.65 -17.00
C TYR A 126 5.33 -20.09 -18.27
N LYS A 127 6.02 -20.15 -19.42
CA LYS A 127 5.43 -20.61 -20.68
C LYS A 127 4.96 -22.07 -20.58
N LYS A 128 5.80 -22.96 -20.01
CA LYS A 128 5.49 -24.40 -19.89
C LYS A 128 4.40 -24.70 -18.85
N LEU A 129 4.42 -24.01 -17.71
CA LEU A 129 3.56 -24.31 -16.55
C LEU A 129 2.58 -23.16 -16.25
N THR A 130 1.94 -22.62 -17.28
CA THR A 130 1.21 -21.35 -17.19
C THR A 130 0.12 -21.35 -16.12
N ARG A 131 -0.54 -22.50 -15.88
CA ARG A 131 -1.59 -22.67 -14.86
C ARG A 131 -1.07 -22.46 -13.43
N VAL A 132 0.19 -22.77 -13.15
CA VAL A 132 0.79 -22.65 -11.80
C VAL A 132 0.99 -21.18 -11.40
N PHE A 133 1.13 -20.30 -12.39
CA PHE A 133 1.53 -18.90 -12.20
C PHE A 133 0.38 -17.90 -12.38
N ASP A 134 -0.87 -18.36 -12.47
CA ASP A 134 -2.04 -17.47 -12.63
C ASP A 134 -2.33 -16.58 -11.41
N ASN A 135 -1.63 -16.80 -10.28
CA ASN A 135 -1.73 -15.94 -9.11
C ASN A 135 -1.02 -14.58 -9.31
N PHE A 136 -1.70 -13.50 -8.90
CA PHE A 136 -1.20 -12.13 -8.90
C PHE A 136 0.18 -11.95 -8.22
N ALA A 137 0.43 -12.64 -7.10
CA ALA A 137 1.71 -12.55 -6.40
C ALA A 137 2.87 -13.09 -7.27
N SER A 138 2.66 -14.19 -7.97
CA SER A 138 3.64 -14.79 -8.89
C SER A 138 4.02 -13.83 -10.00
N LEU A 139 3.00 -13.18 -10.59
CA LEU A 139 3.20 -12.16 -11.62
C LEU A 139 4.03 -10.99 -11.08
N MET A 140 3.66 -10.39 -9.94
CA MET A 140 4.43 -9.25 -9.42
C MET A 140 5.92 -9.56 -9.21
N ILE A 141 6.25 -10.74 -8.66
CA ILE A 141 7.64 -11.16 -8.45
C ILE A 141 8.36 -11.37 -9.78
N PHE A 142 7.66 -11.96 -10.76
CA PHE A 142 8.21 -12.19 -12.09
C PHE A 142 8.49 -10.88 -12.84
N PHE A 143 7.56 -9.93 -12.81
CA PHE A 143 7.72 -8.60 -13.38
C PHE A 143 8.88 -7.83 -12.70
N ASP A 144 9.07 -7.95 -11.38
CA ASP A 144 10.24 -7.38 -10.68
C ASP A 144 11.56 -8.01 -11.14
N LEU A 145 11.59 -9.33 -11.36
CA LEU A 145 12.77 -10.06 -11.83
C LEU A 145 13.21 -9.60 -13.23
N LEU A 146 12.25 -9.47 -14.16
CA LEU A 146 12.51 -8.98 -15.51
C LEU A 146 12.97 -7.52 -15.50
N TYR A 147 12.30 -6.68 -14.70
CA TYR A 147 12.68 -5.27 -14.53
C TYR A 147 14.11 -5.11 -14.03
N LYS A 148 14.49 -5.87 -13.00
CA LYS A 148 15.85 -5.86 -12.42
C LYS A 148 16.92 -6.24 -13.46
N ASN A 149 16.59 -7.10 -14.41
CA ASN A 149 17.50 -7.54 -15.49
C ASN A 149 17.32 -6.75 -16.79
N LYS A 150 16.55 -5.65 -16.79
CA LYS A 150 16.29 -4.79 -17.96
C LYS A 150 15.65 -5.51 -19.16
N GLN A 151 14.92 -6.60 -18.91
CA GLN A 151 14.21 -7.37 -19.94
C GLN A 151 12.78 -6.84 -20.14
N PHE A 152 12.69 -5.62 -20.63
CA PHE A 152 11.42 -4.90 -20.74
C PHE A 152 10.56 -5.37 -21.93
N ASP A 153 11.16 -5.83 -23.02
CA ASP A 153 10.40 -6.35 -24.17
C ASP A 153 9.67 -7.65 -23.83
N ASP A 154 10.32 -8.54 -23.07
CA ASP A 154 9.69 -9.76 -22.56
C ASP A 154 8.55 -9.43 -21.58
N MET A 155 8.75 -8.43 -20.73
CA MET A 155 7.74 -7.90 -19.80
C MET A 155 6.49 -7.39 -20.55
N LEU A 156 6.69 -6.65 -21.65
CA LEU A 156 5.61 -6.16 -22.52
C LEU A 156 4.90 -7.32 -23.25
N ASN A 157 5.66 -8.24 -23.84
CA ASN A 157 5.10 -9.40 -24.54
C ASN A 157 4.24 -10.26 -23.60
N LEU A 158 4.67 -10.45 -22.35
CA LEU A 158 3.91 -11.18 -21.34
C LEU A 158 2.60 -10.48 -20.98
N PHE A 159 2.61 -9.15 -20.89
CA PHE A 159 1.40 -8.37 -20.64
C PHE A 159 0.39 -8.49 -21.80
N LEU A 160 0.87 -8.55 -23.04
CA LEU A 160 0.03 -8.69 -24.24
C LEU A 160 -0.45 -10.14 -24.47
N TYR A 161 0.35 -11.14 -24.11
CA TYR A 161 0.14 -12.56 -24.45
C TYR A 161 -1.00 -13.24 -23.68
N LYS A 162 -1.37 -12.71 -22.51
CA LYS A 162 -2.54 -13.18 -21.76
C LYS A 162 -3.44 -11.98 -21.53
N ASP A 163 -4.75 -12.21 -21.53
CA ASP A 163 -5.72 -11.34 -20.85
C ASP A 163 -5.45 -11.34 -19.32
N ILE A 164 -4.21 -11.06 -18.91
CA ILE A 164 -3.76 -10.94 -17.53
C ILE A 164 -4.64 -9.86 -16.94
N ASN A 165 -5.53 -10.28 -16.05
CA ASN A 165 -6.49 -9.47 -15.31
C ASN A 165 -6.25 -7.98 -15.50
N LYS A 166 -6.81 -7.46 -16.61
CA LYS A 166 -6.55 -6.11 -17.13
C LYS A 166 -6.81 -5.07 -16.03
N ASN A 167 -7.65 -5.39 -15.04
CA ASN A 167 -7.98 -4.57 -13.88
C ASN A 167 -6.86 -4.31 -12.84
N SER A 168 -5.68 -4.92 -12.96
CA SER A 168 -4.64 -4.79 -11.93
C SER A 168 -3.80 -3.51 -12.08
N SER A 169 -4.27 -2.46 -11.41
CA SER A 169 -3.62 -1.13 -11.36
C SER A 169 -2.10 -1.13 -11.12
N ARG A 170 -1.60 -2.10 -10.35
CA ARG A 170 -0.17 -2.23 -10.02
C ARG A 170 0.67 -2.76 -11.19
N LEU A 171 0.16 -3.70 -11.99
CA LEU A 171 0.88 -4.22 -13.16
C LEU A 171 0.91 -3.17 -14.27
N ILE A 172 -0.20 -2.48 -14.52
CA ILE A 172 -0.23 -1.35 -15.47
C ILE A 172 0.80 -0.30 -15.07
N SER A 173 0.83 0.09 -13.79
CA SER A 173 1.81 1.07 -13.29
C SER A 173 3.25 0.58 -13.45
N ALA A 174 3.50 -0.71 -13.20
CA ALA A 174 4.83 -1.30 -13.35
C ALA A 174 5.32 -1.25 -14.80
N ILE A 175 4.47 -1.62 -15.76
CA ILE A 175 4.84 -1.68 -17.17
C ILE A 175 4.98 -0.27 -17.78
N CYS A 176 4.15 0.68 -17.36
CA CYS A 176 4.40 2.08 -17.72
C CYS A 176 5.74 2.59 -17.15
N GLY A 177 6.11 2.14 -15.95
CA GLY A 177 7.39 2.48 -15.31
C GLY A 177 8.61 1.86 -16.00
N SER A 178 8.51 0.64 -16.53
CA SER A 178 9.59 -0.01 -17.31
C SER A 178 9.87 0.69 -18.63
N ASN A 179 8.85 1.24 -19.26
CA ASN A 179 9.00 1.93 -20.55
C ASN A 179 9.77 3.26 -20.45
N LEU A 180 10.00 3.79 -19.24
CA LEU A 180 10.76 5.03 -19.03
C LEU A 180 12.24 4.93 -19.40
N GLU A 181 12.81 3.73 -19.37
CA GLU A 181 14.23 3.50 -19.71
C GLU A 181 14.44 3.06 -21.17
N GLN A 182 13.37 2.76 -21.92
CA GLN A 182 13.46 2.29 -23.30
C GLN A 182 13.34 3.43 -24.32
N ASN A 183 14.07 3.32 -25.44
CA ASN A 183 13.74 4.05 -26.66
C ASN A 183 12.40 3.52 -27.23
N LEU A 184 11.57 4.39 -27.84
CA LEU A 184 10.28 3.99 -28.45
C LEU A 184 10.42 2.69 -29.25
N SER A 185 9.80 1.62 -28.77
CA SER A 185 9.67 0.36 -29.51
C SER A 185 8.22 0.22 -30.00
N LYS A 186 8.01 -0.53 -31.08
CA LYS A 186 6.65 -0.80 -31.63
C LYS A 186 5.71 -1.41 -30.57
N ASN A 187 6.26 -2.13 -29.59
CA ASN A 187 5.52 -2.72 -28.47
C ASN A 187 5.07 -1.68 -27.44
N THR A 188 5.79 -0.55 -27.30
CA THR A 188 5.37 0.54 -26.40
C THR A 188 4.15 1.27 -26.93
N GLU A 189 4.06 1.51 -28.24
CA GLU A 189 2.91 2.15 -28.87
C GLU A 189 1.66 1.25 -28.82
N THR A 190 1.82 -0.04 -29.12
CA THR A 190 0.69 -1.00 -29.02
C THR A 190 0.20 -1.13 -27.58
N MET A 191 1.09 -1.06 -26.58
CA MET A 191 0.72 -1.07 -25.17
C MET A 191 -0.03 0.21 -24.76
N ILE A 192 0.43 1.38 -25.21
CA ILE A 192 -0.28 2.65 -25.02
C ILE A 192 -1.68 2.55 -25.65
N ASP A 193 -1.77 2.09 -26.89
CA ASP A 193 -3.05 1.90 -27.58
C ASP A 193 -3.95 0.92 -26.81
N VAL A 194 -3.43 -0.18 -26.26
CA VAL A 194 -4.20 -1.09 -25.40
C VAL A 194 -4.69 -0.39 -24.12
N ILE A 195 -3.86 0.43 -23.46
CA ILE A 195 -4.23 1.20 -22.26
C ILE A 195 -5.33 2.23 -22.55
N PHE A 196 -5.38 2.81 -23.74
CA PHE A 196 -6.41 3.81 -24.09
C PHE A 196 -7.63 3.22 -24.83
N SER A 197 -7.49 2.10 -25.53
CA SER A 197 -8.55 1.47 -26.34
C SER A 197 -9.41 0.47 -25.56
N SER A 198 -8.83 -0.21 -24.58
CA SER A 198 -9.64 -1.04 -23.69
C SER A 198 -10.36 -0.15 -22.69
N ASN A 199 -11.62 -0.48 -22.40
CA ASN A 199 -12.49 0.20 -21.43
C ASN A 199 -11.93 0.13 -19.99
N PHE A 200 -10.70 0.59 -19.77
CA PHE A 200 -10.17 0.87 -18.45
C PHE A 200 -10.99 2.01 -17.88
N GLN A 201 -12.02 1.68 -17.09
CA GLN A 201 -12.78 2.66 -16.32
C GLN A 201 -11.87 3.54 -15.42
N TYR A 202 -10.63 3.11 -15.18
CA TYR A 202 -9.67 3.84 -14.37
C TYR A 202 -8.22 3.51 -14.72
N ILE A 203 -7.46 4.48 -15.27
CA ILE A 203 -6.00 4.38 -15.35
C ILE A 203 -5.41 4.79 -13.98
N PRO A 204 -4.54 3.97 -13.37
CA PRO A 204 -3.95 4.29 -12.07
C PRO A 204 -3.08 5.56 -12.13
N ARG A 205 -3.14 6.39 -11.09
CA ARG A 205 -2.30 7.61 -10.94
C ARG A 205 -0.83 7.39 -11.34
N ARG A 206 -0.21 6.30 -10.87
CA ARG A 206 1.20 5.98 -11.17
C ARG A 206 1.43 5.72 -12.66
N ALA A 207 0.56 4.94 -13.29
CA ALA A 207 0.64 4.67 -14.73
C ALA A 207 0.52 5.96 -15.53
N ILE A 208 -0.41 6.85 -15.17
CA ILE A 208 -0.57 8.16 -15.80
C ILE A 208 0.71 9.00 -15.66
N ILE A 209 1.28 9.09 -14.45
CA ILE A 209 2.53 9.83 -14.20
C ILE A 209 3.69 9.26 -15.04
N PHE A 210 3.80 7.95 -15.16
CA PHE A 210 4.83 7.31 -15.97
C PHE A 210 4.63 7.53 -17.47
N LEU A 211 3.38 7.43 -17.96
CA LEU A 211 3.05 7.74 -19.35
C LEU A 211 3.35 9.21 -19.68
N PHE A 212 3.03 10.15 -18.78
CA PHE A 212 3.38 11.56 -18.92
C PHE A 212 4.89 11.79 -18.97
N LYS A 213 5.64 11.17 -18.06
CA LYS A 213 7.11 11.27 -18.02
C LYS A 213 7.74 10.67 -19.28
N PHE A 214 7.23 9.54 -19.75
CA PHE A 214 7.66 8.94 -21.01
C PHE A 214 7.39 9.89 -22.19
N ALA A 215 6.20 10.49 -22.24
CA ALA A 215 5.84 11.43 -23.29
C ALA A 215 6.79 12.64 -23.34
N LEU A 216 7.12 13.24 -22.18
CA LEU A 216 8.06 14.36 -22.06
C LEU A 216 9.49 13.97 -22.45
N ASN A 217 10.00 12.86 -21.90
CA ASN A 217 11.37 12.41 -22.16
C ASN A 217 11.64 12.11 -23.64
N HIS A 218 10.63 11.60 -24.35
CA HIS A 218 10.75 11.20 -25.75
C HIS A 218 10.07 12.16 -26.74
N GLN A 219 9.57 13.31 -26.27
CA GLN A 219 8.83 14.28 -27.09
C GLN A 219 7.70 13.63 -27.92
N ASN A 220 6.97 12.67 -27.35
CA ASN A 220 5.88 11.98 -28.04
C ASN A 220 4.60 12.84 -27.99
N PHE A 221 4.46 13.74 -28.96
CA PHE A 221 3.33 14.67 -29.06
C PHE A 221 1.96 13.98 -29.12
N ASN A 222 1.84 12.83 -29.79
CA ASN A 222 0.58 12.08 -29.88
C ASN A 222 0.13 11.57 -28.51
N LEU A 223 1.07 11.03 -27.72
CA LEU A 223 0.78 10.57 -26.36
C LEU A 223 0.45 11.75 -25.44
N MET A 224 1.19 12.86 -25.55
CA MET A 224 0.89 14.05 -24.76
C MET A 224 -0.50 14.62 -25.07
N GLN A 225 -0.90 14.65 -26.35
CA GLN A 225 -2.23 15.11 -26.76
C GLN A 225 -3.34 14.22 -26.19
N ARG A 226 -3.19 12.89 -26.26
CA ARG A 226 -4.13 11.93 -25.65
C ARG A 226 -4.22 12.05 -24.13
N LEU A 227 -3.12 12.38 -23.47
CA LEU A 227 -3.09 12.57 -22.03
C LEU A 227 -3.68 13.93 -21.59
N SER A 228 -3.55 14.96 -22.42
CA SER A 228 -4.14 16.29 -22.15
C SER A 228 -5.67 16.23 -22.07
N THR A 229 -6.29 15.46 -22.99
CA THR A 229 -7.74 15.26 -23.09
C THR A 229 -8.28 14.21 -22.12
N TYR A 230 -7.42 13.53 -21.36
CA TYR A 230 -7.85 12.54 -20.39
C TYR A 230 -8.38 13.22 -19.12
N ASP A 231 -9.70 13.37 -19.02
CA ASP A 231 -10.36 14.01 -17.88
C ASP A 231 -11.02 12.98 -16.96
N ASN A 232 -10.51 12.88 -15.73
CA ASN A 232 -11.10 12.06 -14.68
C ASN A 232 -11.19 12.88 -13.37
N PRO A 233 -12.41 13.14 -12.85
CA PRO A 233 -12.61 14.03 -11.71
C PRO A 233 -11.96 13.52 -10.41
N ARG A 234 -11.76 12.20 -10.25
CA ARG A 234 -11.02 11.64 -9.09
C ARG A 234 -9.51 11.90 -9.14
N ILE A 235 -8.99 12.19 -10.32
CA ILE A 235 -7.55 12.38 -10.59
C ILE A 235 -7.18 13.87 -10.51
N MET A 236 -8.10 14.78 -10.87
CA MET A 236 -7.92 16.23 -10.76
C MET A 236 -7.65 16.73 -9.34
N LYS A 237 -8.10 16.01 -8.29
CA LYS A 237 -7.79 16.32 -6.88
C LYS A 237 -6.30 16.19 -6.50
N GLN A 238 -5.41 15.83 -7.44
CA GLN A 238 -4.04 15.44 -7.12
C GLN A 238 -3.04 16.40 -7.77
N ASP A 239 -2.34 17.17 -6.93
CA ASP A 239 -1.36 18.20 -7.30
C ASP A 239 -0.39 17.73 -8.38
N GLN A 240 0.10 16.48 -8.30
CA GLN A 240 1.01 15.92 -9.29
C GLN A 240 0.41 15.94 -10.70
N VAL A 241 -0.83 15.47 -10.89
CA VAL A 241 -1.43 15.36 -12.22
C VAL A 241 -1.76 16.74 -12.79
N VAL A 242 -2.18 17.68 -11.95
CA VAL A 242 -2.39 19.08 -12.35
C VAL A 242 -1.08 19.70 -12.84
N ASN A 243 0.01 19.54 -12.10
CA ASN A 243 1.33 20.02 -12.48
C ASN A 243 1.86 19.37 -13.78
N PHE A 244 1.66 18.06 -13.96
CA PHE A 244 1.97 17.37 -15.22
C PHE A 244 1.17 17.92 -16.40
N LYS A 245 -0.14 18.10 -16.24
CA LYS A 245 -1.00 18.64 -17.31
C LYS A 245 -0.58 20.05 -17.70
N ILE A 246 -0.29 20.92 -16.74
CA ILE A 246 0.23 22.28 -16.98
C ILE A 246 1.51 22.21 -17.82
N LEU A 247 2.48 21.37 -17.44
CA LEU A 247 3.71 21.20 -18.21
C LEU A 247 3.46 20.68 -19.63
N THR A 248 2.59 19.67 -19.80
CA THR A 248 2.30 19.15 -21.14
C THR A 248 1.60 20.15 -22.05
N ILE A 249 0.66 20.92 -21.52
CA ILE A 249 -0.03 21.97 -22.29
C ILE A 249 0.98 23.06 -22.64
N LEU A 250 1.85 23.46 -21.70
CA LEU A 250 2.93 24.40 -21.99
C LEU A 250 3.87 23.94 -23.11
N GLU A 251 4.12 22.64 -23.25
CA GLU A 251 5.01 22.08 -24.29
C GLU A 251 4.36 21.99 -25.68
N ILE A 252 3.05 21.77 -25.77
CA ILE A 252 2.35 21.50 -27.04
C ILE A 252 1.56 22.69 -27.54
N GLU A 253 0.95 23.44 -26.61
CA GLU A 253 -0.08 24.43 -26.89
C GLU A 253 0.34 25.84 -26.45
N PRO A 254 -0.32 26.89 -26.99
CA PRO A 254 -0.11 28.25 -26.52
C PRO A 254 -0.39 28.38 -25.02
N VAL A 255 0.34 29.30 -24.37
CA VAL A 255 0.23 29.55 -22.90
C VAL A 255 -1.22 29.87 -22.49
N GLU A 256 -2.00 30.46 -23.40
CA GLU A 256 -3.42 30.77 -23.22
C GLU A 256 -4.27 29.55 -22.82
N LYS A 257 -4.00 28.38 -23.39
CA LYS A 257 -4.74 27.16 -23.06
C LYS A 257 -4.43 26.64 -21.65
N VAL A 258 -3.24 26.95 -21.14
CA VAL A 258 -2.87 26.68 -19.74
C VAL A 258 -3.72 27.54 -18.81
N PHE A 259 -3.94 28.81 -19.14
CA PHE A 259 -4.79 29.69 -18.35
C PHE A 259 -6.25 29.23 -18.36
N ILE A 260 -6.78 28.78 -19.51
CA ILE A 260 -8.13 28.20 -19.59
C ILE A 260 -8.23 26.95 -18.70
N TYR A 261 -7.23 26.07 -18.75
CA TYR A 261 -7.19 24.87 -17.90
C TYR A 261 -7.16 25.22 -16.41
N ILE A 262 -6.32 26.18 -16.00
CA ILE A 262 -6.25 26.63 -14.61
C ILE A 262 -7.56 27.30 -14.19
N GLN A 263 -8.17 28.13 -15.03
CA GLN A 263 -9.44 28.79 -14.76
C GLN A 263 -10.57 27.77 -14.56
N ASN A 264 -10.64 26.74 -15.40
CA ASN A 264 -11.60 25.65 -15.24
C ASN A 264 -11.43 24.90 -13.90
N ILE A 265 -10.20 24.79 -13.37
CA ILE A 265 -9.97 24.23 -12.04
C ILE A 265 -10.45 25.20 -10.97
N ILE A 266 -10.15 26.50 -11.11
CA ILE A 266 -10.56 27.56 -10.19
C ILE A 266 -12.08 27.60 -10.04
N ASP A 267 -12.80 27.59 -11.16
CA ASP A 267 -14.26 27.68 -11.19
C ASP A 267 -14.94 26.46 -10.54
N ASN A 268 -14.22 25.35 -10.37
CA ASN A 268 -14.70 24.14 -9.71
C ASN A 268 -14.10 23.89 -8.31
N LEU A 269 -13.33 24.83 -7.74
CA LEU A 269 -12.67 24.64 -6.43
C LEU A 269 -13.65 24.29 -5.30
N ASP A 270 -14.84 24.90 -5.31
CA ASP A 270 -15.89 24.70 -4.30
C ASP A 270 -16.49 23.28 -4.33
N GLN A 271 -16.49 22.63 -5.50
CA GLN A 271 -16.93 21.22 -5.61
C GLN A 271 -15.89 20.23 -5.06
N TYR A 272 -14.63 20.66 -4.90
CA TYR A 272 -13.51 19.77 -4.61
C TYR A 272 -12.93 19.86 -3.19
N ASP A 273 -13.42 20.78 -2.34
CA ASP A 273 -12.90 21.10 -0.98
C ASP A 273 -11.43 21.56 -0.98
N ILE A 274 -10.99 22.30 -2.00
CA ILE A 274 -9.59 22.75 -2.15
C ILE A 274 -9.57 24.29 -2.11
N GLY A 275 -8.84 24.88 -1.15
CA GLY A 275 -8.75 26.34 -1.03
C GLY A 275 -7.86 27.03 -2.07
N THR A 276 -6.84 26.33 -2.59
CA THR A 276 -5.88 26.83 -3.58
C THR A 276 -5.27 25.69 -4.40
N ILE A 277 -4.89 25.97 -5.66
CA ILE A 277 -4.20 25.02 -6.55
C ILE A 277 -2.73 24.91 -6.12
N GLN A 278 -2.23 23.70 -5.87
CA GLN A 278 -0.83 23.49 -5.53
C GLN A 278 0.03 23.29 -6.79
N VAL A 279 1.02 24.17 -7.00
CA VAL A 279 1.93 24.11 -8.16
C VAL A 279 3.39 24.07 -7.69
N TYR A 280 4.21 23.17 -8.25
CA TYR A 280 5.62 23.03 -7.89
C TYR A 280 6.47 24.19 -8.39
N SER A 281 7.58 24.46 -7.70
CA SER A 281 8.41 25.63 -7.94
C SER A 281 9.00 25.68 -9.35
N ASP A 282 9.42 24.53 -9.88
CA ASP A 282 9.98 24.40 -11.23
C ASP A 282 8.92 24.56 -12.32
N VAL A 283 7.72 24.02 -12.11
CA VAL A 283 6.56 24.23 -13.01
C VAL A 283 6.15 25.70 -13.04
N MET A 284 6.15 26.37 -11.89
CA MET A 284 5.85 27.81 -11.80
C MET A 284 6.91 28.67 -12.49
N GLN A 285 8.19 28.33 -12.35
CA GLN A 285 9.26 29.02 -13.07
C GLN A 285 9.11 28.87 -14.59
N HIS A 286 8.79 27.65 -15.05
CA HIS A 286 8.59 27.39 -16.47
C HIS A 286 7.38 28.13 -17.05
N LEU A 287 6.28 28.19 -16.29
CA LEU A 287 5.09 28.98 -16.64
C LEU A 287 5.41 30.48 -16.71
N GLN A 288 6.21 31.01 -15.76
CA GLN A 288 6.64 32.42 -15.76
C GLN A 288 7.52 32.75 -16.96
N ILE A 289 8.48 31.88 -17.30
CA ILE A 289 9.37 32.07 -18.46
C ILE A 289 8.55 32.07 -19.74
N LYS A 290 7.69 31.07 -19.96
CA LYS A 290 6.85 31.01 -21.17
C LYS A 290 5.86 32.17 -21.26
N SER A 291 5.26 32.59 -20.15
CA SER A 291 4.35 33.77 -20.14
C SER A 291 5.10 35.07 -20.47
N TYR A 292 6.34 35.22 -20.02
CA TYR A 292 7.18 36.38 -20.35
C TYR A 292 7.58 36.41 -21.84
N LEU A 293 7.87 35.24 -22.42
CA LEU A 293 8.19 35.10 -23.84
C LEU A 293 6.98 35.36 -24.75
N ASP A 294 5.78 35.03 -24.29
CA ASP A 294 4.52 35.17 -25.04
C ASP A 294 4.02 36.64 -25.10
N GLY A 295 4.19 37.40 -24.02
CA GLY A 295 3.96 38.85 -24.01
C GLY A 295 3.30 39.40 -22.75
N LYS A 296 3.10 40.73 -22.71
CA LYS A 296 2.57 41.44 -21.54
C LYS A 296 1.18 40.96 -21.10
N GLU A 297 0.30 40.65 -22.05
CA GLU A 297 -1.06 40.18 -21.73
C GLU A 297 -1.07 38.85 -20.96
N SER A 298 -0.18 37.93 -21.33
CA SER A 298 -0.01 36.63 -20.67
C SER A 298 0.58 36.79 -19.27
N THR A 299 1.49 37.75 -19.07
CA THR A 299 2.01 38.08 -17.72
C THR A 299 0.95 38.67 -16.80
N GLU A 300 0.07 39.54 -17.30
CA GLU A 300 -1.04 40.12 -16.53
C GLU A 300 -2.08 39.07 -16.13
N LYS A 301 -2.39 38.12 -17.03
CA LYS A 301 -3.27 36.97 -16.74
C LYS A 301 -2.68 36.08 -15.63
N LEU A 302 -1.37 35.82 -15.67
CA LEU A 302 -0.69 35.06 -14.63
C LEU A 302 -0.76 35.76 -13.25
N GLU A 303 -0.60 37.08 -13.20
CA GLU A 303 -0.73 37.84 -11.95
C GLU A 303 -2.13 37.78 -11.35
N LYS A 304 -3.18 37.77 -12.18
CA LYS A 304 -4.57 37.62 -11.73
C LYS A 304 -4.88 36.24 -11.13
N ILE A 305 -4.23 35.19 -11.64
CA ILE A 305 -4.42 33.80 -11.21
C ILE A 305 -3.56 33.45 -9.98
N LYS A 306 -2.42 34.14 -9.80
CA LYS A 306 -1.45 33.92 -8.72
C LYS A 306 -2.04 33.80 -7.30
N PRO A 307 -3.08 34.57 -6.90
CA PRO A 307 -3.70 34.44 -5.57
C PRO A 307 -4.33 33.06 -5.31
N TYR A 308 -4.75 32.37 -6.36
CA TYR A 308 -5.38 31.04 -6.29
C TYR A 308 -4.37 29.89 -6.36
N ILE A 309 -3.06 30.20 -6.53
CA ILE A 309 -1.98 29.22 -6.64
C ILE A 309 -1.09 29.25 -5.40
N THR A 310 -0.86 28.09 -4.79
CA THR A 310 0.15 27.89 -3.74
C THR A 310 1.38 27.22 -4.33
N CYS A 311 2.52 27.92 -4.30
CA CYS A 311 3.79 27.40 -4.78
C CYS A 311 4.39 26.42 -3.75
N LEU A 312 4.61 25.17 -4.15
CA LEU A 312 5.30 24.17 -3.35
C LEU A 312 6.82 24.29 -3.53
N PRO A 313 7.63 24.22 -2.45
CA PRO A 313 9.09 24.36 -2.52
C PRO A 313 9.81 23.14 -3.10
N GLU A 314 9.09 22.03 -3.32
CA GLU A 314 9.64 20.80 -3.88
C GLU A 314 9.72 20.92 -5.40
N THR A 315 10.79 20.39 -6.00
CA THR A 315 10.88 20.26 -7.46
C THR A 315 10.17 19.00 -7.91
N PHE A 316 9.56 19.07 -9.08
CA PHE A 316 8.83 17.98 -9.70
C PHE A 316 9.70 16.74 -9.92
N GLY A 317 10.96 16.93 -10.30
CA GLY A 317 11.94 15.86 -10.47
C GLY A 317 12.19 15.06 -9.18
N GLN A 318 12.23 15.72 -8.02
CA GLN A 318 12.44 15.05 -6.72
C GLN A 318 11.26 14.16 -6.33
N ILE A 319 10.04 14.55 -6.69
CA ILE A 319 8.81 13.81 -6.34
C ILE A 319 8.65 12.55 -7.19
N LEU A 320 9.15 12.57 -8.42
CA LEU A 320 9.13 11.42 -9.33
C LEU A 320 10.12 10.32 -8.96
N THR A 321 11.22 10.68 -8.30
CA THR A 321 12.27 9.75 -7.88
C THR A 321 12.05 9.20 -6.47
N THR A 322 11.26 9.89 -5.63
CA THR A 322 10.93 9.40 -4.28
C THR A 322 9.96 8.21 -4.29
N PRO A 323 10.26 7.11 -3.57
CA PRO A 323 9.33 6.00 -3.37
C PRO A 323 8.01 6.47 -2.74
N ILE A 324 6.89 5.88 -3.17
CA ILE A 324 5.55 6.40 -2.87
C ILE A 324 5.16 6.37 -1.39
N GLU A 325 5.69 5.43 -0.59
CA GLU A 325 5.44 5.44 0.85
C GLU A 325 5.97 6.73 1.51
N TYR A 326 7.08 7.30 1.00
CA TYR A 326 7.73 8.49 1.55
C TYR A 326 6.91 9.77 1.34
N ILE A 327 6.26 9.91 0.17
CA ILE A 327 5.37 11.05 -0.14
C ILE A 327 4.10 11.00 0.70
N ARG A 328 3.57 9.78 0.96
CA ARG A 328 2.41 9.57 1.85
C ARG A 328 2.74 10.02 3.27
N GLU A 329 3.91 9.69 3.79
CA GLU A 329 4.35 10.10 5.12
C GLU A 329 4.59 11.61 5.24
N LYS A 330 5.15 12.26 4.20
CA LYS A 330 5.31 13.72 4.16
C LYS A 330 3.97 14.45 4.10
N ARG A 331 3.02 13.99 3.27
CA ARG A 331 1.67 14.58 3.18
C ARG A 331 0.85 14.42 4.47
N ILE A 332 1.02 13.30 5.18
CA ILE A 332 0.41 13.12 6.51
C ILE A 332 0.95 14.16 7.50
N LYS A 333 2.23 14.54 7.40
CA LYS A 333 2.85 15.57 8.25
C LYS A 333 2.39 16.99 7.87
N THR A 334 2.20 17.32 6.60
CA THR A 334 1.70 18.64 6.18
C THR A 334 0.19 18.81 6.39
N ASN A 335 -0.63 17.77 6.17
CA ASN A 335 -2.07 17.81 6.47
C ASN A 335 -2.37 17.96 7.97
N GLN A 336 -1.47 17.51 8.85
CA GLN A 336 -1.59 17.77 10.29
C GLN A 336 -1.51 19.26 10.66
N ASN A 337 -0.88 20.09 9.82
CA ASN A 337 -0.78 21.53 10.05
C ASN A 337 -2.00 22.30 9.50
N GLN A 338 -2.64 21.83 8.42
CA GLN A 338 -3.88 22.41 7.88
C GLN A 338 -5.14 22.04 8.69
N ASN A 339 -5.11 20.93 9.43
CA ASN A 339 -6.22 20.51 10.30
C ASN A 339 -6.52 21.45 11.49
N LYS A 340 -5.79 22.56 11.66
CA LYS A 340 -6.16 23.62 12.61
C LYS A 340 -7.31 24.49 12.10
N SER A 341 -7.43 24.77 10.79
CA SER A 341 -8.51 25.62 10.26
C SER A 341 -9.83 24.87 10.06
N LEU A 342 -9.79 23.57 9.76
CA LEU A 342 -10.99 22.74 9.62
C LEU A 342 -11.73 22.52 10.95
N VAL A 343 -11.02 22.56 12.08
CA VAL A 343 -11.63 22.49 13.42
C VAL A 343 -12.45 23.76 13.68
N ASP A 344 -12.00 24.92 13.21
CA ASP A 344 -12.73 26.18 13.34
C ASP A 344 -13.97 26.25 12.43
N ILE A 345 -13.90 25.63 11.24
CA ILE A 345 -15.04 25.51 10.31
C ILE A 345 -16.08 24.50 10.83
N LEU A 346 -15.63 23.34 11.36
CA LEU A 346 -16.52 22.34 11.97
C LEU A 346 -17.21 22.85 13.24
N ASN A 347 -16.52 23.67 14.04
CA ASN A 347 -17.12 24.33 15.21
C ASN A 347 -18.18 25.38 14.82
N ASN A 348 -18.11 25.94 13.61
CA ASN A 348 -19.11 26.87 13.10
C ASN A 348 -20.30 26.17 12.42
N LEU A 349 -20.08 25.01 11.79
CA LEU A 349 -21.16 24.20 11.19
C LEU A 349 -22.04 23.51 12.25
N GLN A 350 -21.47 23.11 13.40
CA GLN A 350 -22.25 22.53 14.51
C GLN A 350 -23.24 23.49 15.18
N LYS A 351 -23.22 24.79 14.86
CA LYS A 351 -24.17 25.77 15.41
C LYS A 351 -25.45 25.94 14.59
N ASN A 352 -25.51 25.42 13.35
CA ASN A 352 -26.58 25.73 12.40
C ASN A 352 -27.25 24.49 11.78
N GLU A 353 -27.55 23.46 12.58
CA GLU A 353 -28.48 22.41 12.13
C GLU A 353 -29.73 22.38 13.00
N ASN A 354 -30.79 23.01 12.49
CA ASN A 354 -32.16 22.79 12.94
C ASN A 354 -32.53 21.32 12.69
N HIS A 355 -32.34 20.45 13.68
CA HIS A 355 -32.86 19.09 13.64
C HIS A 355 -34.40 19.12 13.53
N VAL A 356 -34.93 18.60 12.43
CA VAL A 356 -36.36 18.28 12.30
C VAL A 356 -36.64 17.01 13.13
N PRO A 357 -37.67 16.97 13.98
CA PRO A 357 -37.95 15.81 14.83
C PRO A 357 -38.69 14.73 14.02
N GLY A 358 -38.12 13.53 13.95
CA GLY A 358 -38.78 12.35 13.38
C GLY A 358 -38.14 11.05 13.91
N PHE A 359 -38.96 10.12 14.38
CA PHE A 359 -38.51 8.82 14.89
C PHE A 359 -38.05 7.91 13.73
N CYS A 360 -36.80 7.44 13.77
CA CYS A 360 -36.26 6.48 12.81
C CYS A 360 -36.34 5.05 13.35
N PHE A 361 -37.09 4.17 12.65
CA PHE A 361 -37.39 2.80 13.08
C PHE A 361 -36.43 1.74 12.51
N GLU A 362 -35.39 2.12 11.76
CA GLU A 362 -34.41 1.17 11.17
C GLU A 362 -33.71 0.31 12.23
N ASN A 363 -33.48 0.89 13.42
CA ASN A 363 -32.89 0.17 14.54
C ASN A 363 -33.80 -0.94 15.10
N VAL A 364 -35.12 -0.85 14.90
CA VAL A 364 -36.09 -1.85 15.37
C VAL A 364 -36.01 -3.09 14.48
N SER A 365 -36.02 -2.92 13.16
CA SER A 365 -35.88 -4.01 12.18
C SER A 365 -34.56 -4.77 12.34
N ARG A 366 -33.46 -4.04 12.61
CA ARG A 366 -32.16 -4.64 12.94
C ARG A 366 -32.20 -5.45 14.25
N ASN A 367 -32.89 -4.96 15.28
CA ASN A 367 -32.96 -5.65 16.56
C ASN A 367 -33.88 -6.89 16.53
N GLU A 368 -34.87 -6.94 15.65
CA GLU A 368 -35.71 -8.13 15.42
C GLU A 368 -34.93 -9.27 14.76
N THR A 369 -34.14 -8.95 13.73
CA THR A 369 -33.26 -9.95 13.07
C THR A 369 -32.20 -10.53 14.01
N PHE A 370 -31.72 -9.75 14.99
CA PHE A 370 -30.82 -10.25 16.03
C PHE A 370 -31.48 -11.15 17.09
N LYS A 371 -32.81 -11.10 17.28
CA LYS A 371 -33.51 -12.01 18.22
C LYS A 371 -33.56 -13.45 17.71
N GLU A 372 -33.57 -13.65 16.40
CA GLU A 372 -33.61 -14.98 15.77
C GLU A 372 -32.22 -15.66 15.76
N ALA A 373 -31.16 -14.87 15.64
CA ALA A 373 -29.79 -15.35 15.77
C ALA A 373 -29.44 -15.57 17.25
N LYS A 374 -29.67 -16.79 17.78
CA LYS A 374 -29.15 -17.22 19.08
C LYS A 374 -27.63 -17.31 19.06
N LEU A 375 -26.95 -16.17 19.08
CA LEU A 375 -25.52 -16.08 19.36
C LEU A 375 -25.33 -16.48 20.83
N LYS A 376 -24.76 -17.67 21.05
CA LYS A 376 -24.29 -18.06 22.39
C LYS A 376 -23.12 -17.16 22.76
N SER A 377 -23.37 -16.08 23.49
CA SER A 377 -22.31 -15.30 24.14
C SER A 377 -21.62 -16.21 25.17
N VAL A 378 -20.37 -16.59 24.92
CA VAL A 378 -19.54 -17.21 25.95
C VAL A 378 -19.30 -16.12 27.01
N LYS A 379 -19.82 -16.32 28.22
CA LYS A 379 -19.55 -15.42 29.34
C LYS A 379 -18.08 -15.58 29.72
N THR A 380 -17.26 -14.60 29.39
CA THR A 380 -15.81 -14.58 29.68
C THR A 380 -15.48 -14.26 31.14
N GLY A 381 -16.47 -14.18 32.03
CA GLY A 381 -16.31 -14.17 33.49
C GLY A 381 -15.58 -12.95 34.08
N THR A 382 -15.02 -12.09 33.22
CA THR A 382 -14.20 -10.93 33.54
C THR A 382 -15.02 -9.66 33.43
N THR A 383 -14.72 -8.65 34.24
CA THR A 383 -15.32 -7.33 34.11
C THR A 383 -14.26 -6.28 34.37
N ILE A 384 -13.99 -5.49 33.33
CA ILE A 384 -13.06 -4.37 33.37
C ILE A 384 -13.82 -3.08 33.10
N VAL A 385 -13.47 -2.03 33.82
CA VAL A 385 -14.09 -0.71 33.72
C VAL A 385 -13.04 0.39 33.72
N GLY A 386 -13.37 1.51 33.09
CA GLY A 386 -12.58 2.73 33.16
C GLY A 386 -13.47 3.96 33.19
N ILE A 387 -13.04 4.99 33.92
CA ILE A 387 -13.75 6.28 33.99
C ILE A 387 -12.75 7.43 34.07
N ILE A 388 -13.04 8.50 33.35
CA ILE A 388 -12.31 9.76 33.42
C ILE A 388 -12.96 10.63 34.50
N PHE A 389 -12.15 11.20 35.40
CA PHE A 389 -12.60 12.16 36.41
C PHE A 389 -11.79 13.45 36.35
N LYS A 390 -12.21 14.46 37.13
CA LYS A 390 -11.49 15.74 37.22
C LYS A 390 -10.14 15.53 37.93
N GLY A 391 -9.09 15.33 37.14
CA GLY A 391 -7.72 15.14 37.62
C GLY A 391 -7.03 13.86 37.12
N GLY A 392 -7.74 12.96 36.43
CA GLY A 392 -7.14 11.72 35.94
C GLY A 392 -8.14 10.69 35.45
N ILE A 393 -7.73 9.42 35.55
CA ILE A 393 -8.50 8.25 35.14
C ILE A 393 -8.43 7.20 36.23
N ILE A 394 -9.53 6.48 36.41
CA ILE A 394 -9.59 5.28 37.25
C ILE A 394 -9.83 4.10 36.32
N LEU A 395 -9.01 3.06 36.48
CA LEU A 395 -9.20 1.76 35.86
C LEU A 395 -9.50 0.74 36.96
N GLY A 396 -10.49 -0.11 36.73
CA GLY A 396 -10.90 -1.16 37.67
C GLY A 396 -11.08 -2.49 36.96
N ALA A 397 -10.72 -3.57 37.63
CA ALA A 397 -10.87 -4.93 37.14
C ALA A 397 -11.17 -5.89 38.30
N ASP A 398 -11.89 -6.97 38.02
CA ASP A 398 -11.97 -8.09 38.95
C ASP A 398 -10.72 -8.99 38.86
N THR A 399 -10.44 -9.77 39.91
CA THR A 399 -9.24 -10.62 39.98
C THR A 399 -9.50 -12.09 39.66
N ARG A 400 -10.75 -12.46 39.37
CA ARG A 400 -11.13 -13.86 39.11
C ARG A 400 -10.79 -14.23 37.66
N ALA A 401 -10.03 -15.31 37.46
CA ALA A 401 -9.80 -15.94 36.16
C ALA A 401 -10.44 -17.33 36.11
N THR A 402 -11.14 -17.64 35.02
CA THR A 402 -11.86 -18.91 34.83
C THR A 402 -11.35 -19.64 33.60
N ASN A 403 -11.17 -20.96 33.70
CA ASN A 403 -10.98 -21.85 32.55
C ASN A 403 -12.26 -22.68 32.36
N GLY A 404 -13.12 -22.23 31.45
CA GLY A 404 -14.48 -22.76 31.32
C GLY A 404 -15.30 -22.49 32.60
N PRO A 405 -15.97 -23.51 33.19
CA PRO A 405 -16.78 -23.33 34.39
C PRO A 405 -15.96 -23.27 35.69
N ILE A 406 -14.64 -23.53 35.65
CA ILE A 406 -13.78 -23.66 36.83
C ILE A 406 -13.01 -22.36 37.06
N VAL A 407 -12.96 -21.86 38.29
CA VAL A 407 -12.08 -20.75 38.69
C VAL A 407 -10.64 -21.27 38.74
N ALA A 408 -9.82 -20.84 37.79
CA ALA A 408 -8.42 -21.21 37.69
C ALA A 408 -7.56 -20.40 38.67
N ASP A 409 -7.87 -19.11 38.82
CA ASP A 409 -7.18 -18.22 39.75
C ASP A 409 -8.18 -17.22 40.36
N LYS A 410 -8.01 -16.92 41.64
CA LYS A 410 -8.81 -15.94 42.39
C LYS A 410 -8.16 -14.56 42.41
N ASN A 411 -6.84 -14.49 42.18
CA ASN A 411 -6.00 -13.30 42.36
C ASN A 411 -5.20 -12.97 41.08
N CYS A 412 -5.82 -13.10 39.92
CA CYS A 412 -5.22 -12.77 38.64
C CYS A 412 -5.22 -11.25 38.40
N GLU A 413 -4.06 -10.69 38.04
CA GLU A 413 -3.92 -9.27 37.68
C GLU A 413 -4.33 -9.05 36.22
N LYS A 414 -5.30 -8.16 36.00
CA LYS A 414 -5.81 -7.82 34.65
C LYS A 414 -5.47 -6.39 34.21
N ILE A 415 -4.80 -5.65 35.09
CA ILE A 415 -4.36 -4.27 34.84
C ILE A 415 -2.87 -4.33 34.53
N HIS A 416 -2.53 -4.14 33.26
CA HIS A 416 -1.18 -4.26 32.75
C HIS A 416 -0.53 -2.89 32.64
N TYR A 417 0.75 -2.84 33.00
CA TYR A 417 1.61 -1.67 32.85
C TYR A 417 2.01 -1.49 31.38
N ILE A 418 1.89 -0.27 30.86
CA ILE A 418 2.38 0.09 29.51
C ILE A 418 3.53 1.09 29.61
N SER A 419 3.34 2.16 30.37
CA SER A 419 4.35 3.18 30.67
C SER A 419 3.97 3.91 31.97
N ASP A 420 4.87 4.73 32.52
CA ASP A 420 4.67 5.47 33.78
C ASP A 420 3.31 6.22 33.88
N TYR A 421 2.73 6.63 32.74
CA TYR A 421 1.49 7.41 32.66
C TYR A 421 0.34 6.69 31.94
N ILE A 422 0.52 5.42 31.54
CA ILE A 422 -0.45 4.66 30.74
C ILE A 422 -0.56 3.24 31.27
N TYR A 423 -1.79 2.84 31.60
CA TYR A 423 -2.16 1.49 32.01
C TYR A 423 -3.27 0.94 31.11
N CYS A 424 -3.38 -0.38 31.05
CA CYS A 424 -4.34 -1.06 30.19
C CYS A 424 -5.02 -2.22 30.93
N CYS A 425 -6.34 -2.28 30.92
CA CYS A 425 -7.07 -3.46 31.39
C CYS A 425 -7.29 -4.44 30.24
N GLY A 426 -6.98 -5.72 30.44
CA GLY A 426 -7.22 -6.81 29.49
C GLY A 426 -8.48 -7.62 29.79
N ALA A 427 -9.21 -7.98 28.75
CA ALA A 427 -10.33 -8.93 28.79
C ALA A 427 -10.28 -9.88 27.57
N GLY A 428 -11.05 -10.98 27.63
CA GLY A 428 -11.01 -12.04 26.62
C GLY A 428 -10.01 -13.13 26.97
N THR A 429 -9.25 -13.61 25.98
CA THR A 429 -8.22 -14.63 26.20
C THR A 429 -7.06 -14.03 26.99
N ALA A 430 -6.78 -14.57 28.18
CA ALA A 430 -5.78 -14.01 29.10
C ALA A 430 -4.38 -13.92 28.48
N ALA A 431 -3.91 -15.00 27.86
CA ALA A 431 -2.58 -15.06 27.24
C ALA A 431 -2.42 -14.06 26.08
N ASP A 432 -3.47 -13.87 25.28
CA ASP A 432 -3.49 -12.88 24.19
C ASP A 432 -3.36 -11.45 24.75
N ALA A 433 -4.08 -11.15 25.84
CA ALA A 433 -4.05 -9.85 26.49
C ALA A 433 -2.67 -9.53 27.07
N GLU A 434 -2.07 -10.49 27.78
CA GLU A 434 -0.75 -10.37 28.41
C GLU A 434 0.34 -10.15 27.35
N MET A 435 0.46 -11.05 26.38
CA MET A 435 1.50 -10.96 25.34
C MET A 435 1.38 -9.69 24.49
N THR A 436 0.14 -9.26 24.19
CA THR A 436 -0.08 -8.03 23.45
C THR A 436 0.34 -6.81 24.27
N THR A 437 0.00 -6.76 25.56
CA THR A 437 0.35 -5.61 26.41
C THR A 437 1.85 -5.52 26.66
N GLU A 438 2.55 -6.64 26.88
CA GLU A 438 4.01 -6.67 27.00
C GLU A 438 4.72 -6.17 25.74
N LEU A 439 4.27 -6.63 24.57
CA LEU A 439 4.80 -6.19 23.28
C LEU A 439 4.62 -4.69 23.09
N ILE A 440 3.44 -4.15 23.42
CA ILE A 440 3.17 -2.73 23.29
C ILE A 440 3.95 -1.92 24.31
N SER A 441 4.09 -2.39 25.57
CA SER A 441 4.92 -1.74 26.58
C SER A 441 6.36 -1.60 26.10
N SER A 442 6.94 -2.68 25.56
CA SER A 442 8.30 -2.68 25.00
C SER A 442 8.46 -1.66 23.86
N LYS A 443 7.49 -1.61 22.93
CA LYS A 443 7.46 -0.61 21.85
C LYS A 443 7.35 0.82 22.38
N MET A 444 6.54 1.06 23.41
CA MET A 444 6.39 2.37 24.04
C MET A 444 7.65 2.81 24.78
N GLN A 445 8.31 1.90 25.48
CA GLN A 445 9.58 2.18 26.14
C GLN A 445 10.67 2.54 25.12
N LEU A 446 10.80 1.77 24.03
CA LEU A 446 11.75 2.08 22.96
C LEU A 446 11.48 3.46 22.33
N MET A 447 10.20 3.78 22.13
CA MET A 447 9.76 5.06 21.60
C MET A 447 10.11 6.23 22.55
N GLN A 448 9.89 6.04 23.85
CA GLN A 448 10.24 7.00 24.89
C GLN A 448 11.76 7.20 24.98
N LEU A 449 12.56 6.15 24.88
CA LEU A 449 14.03 6.23 24.85
C LEU A 449 14.55 6.98 23.62
N THR A 450 13.96 6.70 22.45
CA THR A 450 14.37 7.31 21.18
C THR A 450 14.08 8.81 21.15
N TRP A 451 12.88 9.23 21.59
CA TRP A 451 12.48 10.64 21.52
C TRP A 451 12.69 11.43 22.82
N LYS A 452 13.04 10.75 23.92
CA LYS A 452 13.22 11.33 25.26
C LYS A 452 12.02 12.17 25.70
N LYS A 453 10.80 11.75 25.33
CA LYS A 453 9.54 12.43 25.62
C LYS A 453 8.52 11.42 26.15
N LYS A 454 7.61 11.90 27.01
CA LYS A 454 6.49 11.09 27.52
C LYS A 454 5.63 10.60 26.35
N PRO A 455 5.27 9.31 26.30
CA PRO A 455 4.43 8.78 25.24
C PRO A 455 3.00 9.33 25.35
N TYR A 456 2.36 9.57 24.20
CA TYR A 456 0.93 9.92 24.15
C TYR A 456 0.06 8.67 24.27
N VAL A 457 -1.10 8.78 24.93
CA VAL A 457 -2.06 7.66 25.07
C VAL A 457 -2.55 7.20 23.70
N SER A 458 -2.75 8.14 22.77
CA SER A 458 -3.14 7.86 21.39
C SER A 458 -2.09 7.05 20.61
N ALA A 459 -0.81 7.14 20.97
CA ALA A 459 0.25 6.35 20.35
C ALA A 459 0.17 4.87 20.77
N ALA A 460 -0.02 4.61 22.07
CA ALA A 460 -0.24 3.26 22.57
C ALA A 460 -1.54 2.65 21.98
N CYS A 461 -2.63 3.41 21.96
CA CYS A 461 -3.89 2.99 21.33
C CYS A 461 -3.71 2.61 19.85
N ARG A 462 -2.93 3.41 19.10
CA ARG A 462 -2.63 3.12 17.69
C ARG A 462 -1.84 1.83 17.51
N GLN A 463 -0.87 1.57 18.38
CA GLN A 463 -0.09 0.33 18.33
C GLN A 463 -0.96 -0.89 18.62
N ILE A 464 -1.79 -0.83 19.68
CA ILE A 464 -2.71 -1.93 20.03
C ILE A 464 -3.68 -2.23 18.88
N ARG A 465 -4.37 -1.21 18.33
CA ARG A 465 -5.34 -1.46 17.25
C ARG A 465 -4.69 -2.01 15.99
N GLN A 466 -3.45 -1.58 15.67
CA GLN A 466 -2.73 -2.07 14.49
C GLN A 466 -2.30 -3.52 14.68
N GLU A 467 -1.84 -3.89 15.88
CA GLU A 467 -1.50 -5.27 16.20
C GLU A 467 -2.75 -6.17 16.11
N LEU A 468 -3.85 -5.79 16.76
CA LEU A 468 -5.10 -6.56 16.70
C LEU A 468 -5.67 -6.68 15.28
N PHE A 469 -5.69 -5.59 14.52
CA PHE A 469 -6.22 -5.59 13.16
C PHE A 469 -5.34 -6.39 12.19
N LYS A 470 -4.02 -6.40 12.38
CA LYS A 470 -3.09 -7.23 11.60
C LYS A 470 -3.47 -8.70 11.66
N HIS A 471 -3.94 -9.15 12.81
CA HIS A 471 -4.41 -10.52 13.04
C HIS A 471 -5.91 -10.70 12.78
N MET A 472 -6.60 -9.72 12.16
CA MET A 472 -8.01 -9.82 11.74
C MET A 472 -8.99 -10.31 12.83
N GLY A 473 -8.67 -10.08 14.11
CA GLY A 473 -9.47 -10.55 15.25
C GLY A 473 -9.26 -12.01 15.68
N TYR A 474 -8.23 -12.71 15.17
CA TYR A 474 -7.80 -14.01 15.70
C TYR A 474 -7.24 -13.89 17.12
N ILE A 475 -6.60 -12.76 17.44
CA ILE A 475 -6.23 -12.42 18.82
C ILE A 475 -7.49 -11.93 19.53
N SER A 476 -8.01 -12.74 20.45
CA SER A 476 -9.29 -12.48 21.11
C SER A 476 -9.09 -11.70 22.40
N ALA A 477 -8.42 -10.55 22.30
CA ALA A 477 -8.14 -9.65 23.41
C ALA A 477 -8.88 -8.31 23.25
N ALA A 478 -9.57 -7.93 24.30
CA ALA A 478 -10.28 -6.67 24.44
C ALA A 478 -9.54 -5.80 25.46
N PHE A 479 -9.45 -4.49 25.20
CA PHE A 479 -8.70 -3.58 26.06
C PHE A 479 -9.46 -2.33 26.45
N ILE A 480 -9.29 -1.91 27.69
CA ILE A 480 -9.57 -0.53 28.13
C ILE A 480 -8.23 0.12 28.43
N LEU A 481 -7.80 1.02 27.56
CA LEU A 481 -6.54 1.75 27.69
C LEU A 481 -6.82 3.12 28.31
N GLY A 482 -6.17 3.41 29.44
CA GLY A 482 -6.27 4.70 30.13
C GLY A 482 -4.90 5.31 30.36
N GLY A 483 -4.76 6.61 30.13
CA GLY A 483 -3.57 7.33 30.55
C GLY A 483 -3.77 8.84 30.59
N VAL A 484 -2.78 9.52 31.16
CA VAL A 484 -2.74 10.98 31.21
C VAL A 484 -1.54 11.46 30.41
N ASP A 485 -1.79 12.26 29.38
CA ASP A 485 -0.76 12.90 28.59
C ASP A 485 -0.84 14.43 28.68
N ASN A 486 0.00 15.12 27.90
CA ASN A 486 0.05 16.59 27.90
C ASN A 486 -1.26 17.26 27.44
N LYS A 487 -2.15 16.53 26.76
CA LYS A 487 -3.47 17.02 26.33
C LYS A 487 -4.57 16.72 27.33
N GLY A 488 -4.30 15.89 28.33
CA GLY A 488 -5.21 15.58 29.42
C GLY A 488 -5.39 14.07 29.60
N SER A 489 -6.53 13.72 30.20
CA SER A 489 -6.90 12.34 30.46
C SER A 489 -7.65 11.75 29.26
N HIS A 490 -7.20 10.59 28.78
CA HIS A 490 -7.81 9.87 27.66
C HIS A 490 -8.10 8.41 28.00
N LEU A 491 -9.31 7.96 27.68
CA LEU A 491 -9.76 6.59 27.88
C LEU A 491 -10.27 6.01 26.55
N TYR A 492 -9.65 4.93 26.11
CA TYR A 492 -9.98 4.25 24.87
C TYR A 492 -10.47 2.83 25.14
N ARG A 493 -11.61 2.50 24.52
CA ARG A 493 -12.11 1.13 24.42
C ARG A 493 -11.64 0.53 23.10
N ILE A 494 -10.99 -0.62 23.14
CA ILE A 494 -10.44 -1.31 21.98
C ILE A 494 -11.02 -2.71 21.90
N SER A 495 -11.73 -3.00 20.80
CA SER A 495 -12.31 -4.32 20.54
C SER A 495 -11.31 -5.26 19.86
N PRO A 496 -11.48 -6.59 19.96
CA PRO A 496 -10.55 -7.58 19.38
C PRO A 496 -10.29 -7.42 17.88
N HIS A 497 -11.27 -6.90 17.13
CA HIS A 497 -11.12 -6.62 15.69
C HIS A 497 -10.36 -5.32 15.37
N GLY A 498 -9.84 -4.61 16.38
CA GLY A 498 -9.10 -3.35 16.20
C GLY A 498 -9.97 -2.09 16.10
N SER A 499 -11.27 -2.18 16.35
CA SER A 499 -12.15 -1.01 16.48
C SER A 499 -11.83 -0.24 17.77
N VAL A 500 -11.86 1.09 17.71
CA VAL A 500 -11.50 1.97 18.84
C VAL A 500 -12.60 3.01 19.06
N CYS A 501 -12.99 3.21 20.32
CA CYS A 501 -13.87 4.29 20.74
C CYS A 501 -13.22 5.10 21.87
N ASN A 502 -13.22 6.43 21.75
CA ASN A 502 -12.83 7.34 22.83
C ASN A 502 -14.10 7.69 23.63
N MET A 503 -14.10 7.42 24.95
CA MET A 503 -15.30 7.58 25.77
C MET A 503 -14.93 8.11 27.17
N GLN A 504 -15.87 8.75 27.86
CA GLN A 504 -15.66 9.21 29.24
C GLN A 504 -15.66 8.06 30.25
N PHE A 505 -16.39 6.99 29.95
CA PHE A 505 -16.40 5.75 30.72
C PHE A 505 -16.57 4.56 29.77
N ALA A 506 -16.04 3.41 30.15
CA ALA A 506 -16.12 2.19 29.37
C ALA A 506 -16.22 0.96 30.28
N ALA A 507 -16.91 -0.07 29.80
CA ALA A 507 -16.93 -1.39 30.41
C ALA A 507 -16.75 -2.46 29.33
N MET A 508 -15.98 -3.50 29.64
CA MET A 508 -15.79 -4.70 28.81
C MET A 508 -15.69 -5.93 29.71
N GLY A 509 -15.87 -7.12 29.14
CA GLY A 509 -15.86 -8.36 29.91
C GLY A 509 -16.01 -9.58 29.05
#